data_AF-A0A1X0B6Y6-F1
#
_entry.id   AF-A0A1X0B6Y6-F1
#
_cell.length_a   1.000
_cell.length_b   1.000
_cell.length_c   1.000
_cell.angle_alpha   90.00
_cell.angle_beta   90.00
_cell.angle_gamma   90.00
#
_symmetry.space_group_name_H-M   'P 1'
#
loop_
_entity.id
_entity.type
_entity.pdbx_description
1 polymer ?
#
loop_
_entity_poly.entity_id
_entity_poly.type
_entity_poly.pdbx_seq_one_letter_code
_entity_poly.pdbx_strand_id
1 'polypeptide(L)'
;MNRKASNKRCEQAWELRCSGRTWSEVAREVGYNSPQAALKAVKSWLEKNPPDELETMRRASGDMLTRGIDKLFKAMEVAEQRGELRTLAELVKVAFDGIDKRAKLRGEWVAVPTQVDVTVTQTMTEILTDTRARLLDAIDAEVVELPAERSEA
;
A
#
# COMPACT_ATOMS: atom_id res chain seq x y z
N MET A 1 -26.36 -11.09 -13.96
CA MET A 1 -25.04 -10.51 -14.30
C MET A 1 -23.96 -11.51 -13.88
N ASN A 2 -23.09 -11.95 -14.79
CA ASN A 2 -22.09 -12.98 -14.52
C ASN A 2 -21.05 -12.47 -13.49
N ARG A 3 -20.75 -13.26 -12.45
CA ARG A 3 -19.81 -12.90 -11.37
C ARG A 3 -18.41 -12.58 -11.90
N LYS A 4 -17.95 -13.31 -12.93
CA LYS A 4 -16.67 -13.04 -13.61
C LYS A 4 -16.67 -11.68 -14.32
N ALA A 5 -17.76 -11.34 -15.01
CA ALA A 5 -17.91 -10.04 -15.68
C ALA A 5 -18.00 -8.88 -14.67
N SER A 6 -18.65 -9.12 -13.51
CA SER A 6 -18.70 -8.12 -12.44
C SER A 6 -17.33 -7.85 -11.82
N ASN A 7 -16.51 -8.88 -11.61
CA ASN A 7 -15.16 -8.71 -11.07
C ASN A 7 -14.25 -7.96 -12.04
N LYS A 8 -14.22 -8.37 -13.31
CA LYS A 8 -13.42 -7.71 -14.36
C LYS A 8 -13.78 -6.22 -14.51
N ARG A 9 -15.06 -5.90 -14.35
CA ARG A 9 -15.55 -4.52 -14.37
C ARG A 9 -15.04 -3.70 -13.17
N CYS A 10 -15.03 -4.28 -11.97
CA CYS A 10 -14.49 -3.62 -10.78
C CYS A 10 -12.97 -3.44 -10.86
N GLU A 11 -12.26 -4.43 -11.41
CA GLU A 11 -10.82 -4.38 -11.67
C GLU A 11 -10.46 -3.24 -12.64
N GLN A 12 -11.13 -3.16 -13.80
CA GLN A 12 -10.94 -2.05 -14.74
C GLN A 12 -11.27 -0.68 -14.12
N ALA A 13 -12.32 -0.62 -13.31
CA ALA A 13 -12.68 0.61 -12.60
C ALA A 13 -11.62 1.02 -11.57
N TRP A 14 -10.98 0.04 -10.93
CA TRP A 14 -9.86 0.26 -10.02
C TRP A 14 -8.62 0.75 -10.76
N GLU A 15 -8.23 0.13 -11.88
CA GLU A 15 -7.12 0.58 -12.72
C GLU A 15 -7.29 2.01 -13.21
N LEU A 16 -8.49 2.35 -13.70
CA LEU A 16 -8.82 3.72 -14.10
C LEU A 16 -8.72 4.68 -12.90
N ARG A 17 -9.14 4.26 -11.71
CA ARG A 17 -9.02 5.07 -10.51
C ARG A 17 -7.56 5.27 -10.09
N CYS A 18 -6.72 4.24 -10.22
CA CYS A 18 -5.28 4.28 -9.93
C CYS A 18 -4.53 5.19 -10.90
N SER A 19 -4.83 5.11 -12.20
CA SER A 19 -4.27 6.05 -13.18
C SER A 19 -4.69 7.49 -12.90
N GLY A 20 -5.78 7.67 -12.13
CA GLY A 20 -6.20 8.90 -11.45
C GLY A 20 -7.58 9.42 -11.87
N ARG A 21 -8.32 8.72 -12.73
CA ARG A 21 -9.65 9.14 -13.20
C ARG A 21 -10.59 9.43 -12.02
N THR A 22 -11.44 10.43 -12.17
CA THR A 22 -12.51 10.71 -11.19
C THR A 22 -13.56 9.61 -11.23
N TRP A 23 -14.29 9.40 -10.13
CA TRP A 23 -15.38 8.42 -10.11
C TRP A 23 -16.48 8.68 -11.14
N SER A 24 -16.67 9.94 -11.55
CA SER A 24 -17.60 10.31 -12.63
C SER A 24 -17.10 9.88 -14.01
N GLU A 25 -15.79 9.94 -14.24
CA GLU A 25 -15.18 9.42 -15.48
C GLU A 25 -15.17 7.89 -15.47
N VAL A 26 -14.77 7.28 -14.36
CA VAL A 26 -14.80 5.82 -14.17
C VAL A 26 -16.19 5.25 -14.38
N ALA A 27 -17.22 5.87 -13.79
CA ALA A 27 -18.60 5.40 -13.96
C ALA A 27 -19.05 5.44 -15.43
N ARG A 28 -18.68 6.50 -16.15
CA ARG A 28 -19.01 6.65 -17.57
C ARG A 28 -18.26 5.66 -18.45
N GLU A 29 -16.97 5.48 -18.20
CA GLU A 29 -16.08 4.64 -19.01
C GLU A 29 -16.35 3.15 -18.81
N VAL A 30 -16.73 2.75 -17.60
CA VAL A 30 -16.96 1.34 -17.22
C VAL A 30 -18.45 0.95 -17.24
N GLY A 31 -19.36 1.91 -17.34
CA GLY A 31 -20.80 1.67 -17.40
C GLY A 31 -21.44 1.41 -16.03
N TYR A 32 -21.11 2.25 -15.03
CA TYR A 32 -21.87 2.34 -13.78
C TYR A 32 -22.94 3.42 -13.88
N ASN A 33 -24.08 3.18 -13.23
CA ASN A 33 -25.21 4.12 -13.22
C ASN A 33 -24.88 5.45 -12.52
N SER A 34 -23.90 5.47 -11.62
CA SER A 34 -23.48 6.68 -10.91
C SER A 34 -22.04 6.59 -10.42
N PRO A 35 -21.38 7.73 -10.14
CA PRO A 35 -20.06 7.77 -9.51
C PRO A 35 -20.01 7.01 -8.18
N GLN A 36 -21.07 7.14 -7.37
CA GLN A 36 -21.21 6.48 -6.08
C GLN A 36 -21.35 4.95 -6.23
N ALA A 37 -22.03 4.49 -7.29
CA ALA A 37 -22.13 3.07 -7.59
C ALA A 37 -20.78 2.47 -7.99
N ALA A 38 -19.98 3.20 -8.77
CA ALA A 38 -18.61 2.80 -9.11
C ALA A 38 -17.73 2.69 -7.85
N LEU A 39 -17.72 3.72 -7.00
CA LEU A 39 -16.97 3.73 -5.74
C LEU A 39 -17.35 2.54 -4.84
N LYS A 40 -18.66 2.33 -4.62
CA LYS A 40 -19.14 1.25 -3.75
C LYS A 40 -18.75 -0.13 -4.31
N ALA A 41 -18.87 -0.33 -5.62
CA ALA A 41 -18.54 -1.59 -6.27
C ALA A 41 -17.03 -1.89 -6.20
N VAL A 42 -16.18 -0.89 -6.43
CA VAL A 42 -14.72 -1.04 -6.31
C VAL A 42 -14.32 -1.29 -4.86
N LYS A 43 -14.90 -0.56 -3.89
CA LYS A 43 -14.62 -0.75 -2.47
C LYS A 43 -14.92 -2.18 -2.02
N SER A 44 -16.12 -2.69 -2.32
CA SER A 44 -16.49 -4.08 -1.97
C SER A 44 -15.70 -5.15 -2.74
N TRP A 45 -15.12 -4.80 -3.89
CA TRP A 45 -14.22 -5.67 -4.62
C TRP A 45 -12.83 -5.70 -3.98
N LEU A 46 -12.27 -4.55 -3.58
CA LEU A 46 -10.99 -4.44 -2.88
C LEU A 46 -11.02 -5.11 -1.50
N GLU A 47 -12.14 -5.06 -0.79
CA GLU A 47 -12.32 -5.80 0.47
C GLU A 47 -12.16 -7.32 0.30
N LYS A 48 -12.37 -7.83 -0.92
CA LYS A 48 -12.28 -9.26 -1.26
C LYS A 48 -11.03 -9.60 -2.08
N ASN A 49 -10.38 -8.59 -2.65
CA ASN A 49 -9.19 -8.68 -3.50
C ASN A 49 -8.27 -7.52 -3.07
N PRO A 50 -7.71 -7.57 -1.86
CA PRO A 50 -6.78 -6.54 -1.41
C PRO A 50 -5.61 -6.48 -2.41
N PRO A 51 -5.10 -5.28 -2.75
CA PRO A 51 -3.91 -5.17 -3.59
C PRO A 51 -2.76 -5.90 -2.92
N ASP A 52 -2.15 -6.85 -3.63
CA ASP A 52 -1.07 -7.69 -3.06
C ASP A 52 0.22 -6.90 -2.79
N GLU A 53 0.38 -5.68 -3.34
CA GLU A 53 1.68 -5.00 -3.40
C GLU A 53 1.63 -3.51 -3.03
N LEU A 54 2.41 -3.14 -2.00
CA LEU A 54 2.65 -1.77 -1.54
C LEU A 54 3.03 -0.81 -2.70
N GLU A 55 3.69 -1.35 -3.72
CA GLU A 55 4.08 -0.59 -4.90
C GLU A 55 2.88 -0.11 -5.72
N THR A 56 1.83 -0.93 -5.86
CA THR A 56 0.60 -0.56 -6.57
C THR A 56 -0.12 0.59 -5.88
N MET A 57 -0.18 0.54 -4.54
CA MET A 57 -0.76 1.62 -3.73
C MET A 57 0.09 2.90 -3.78
N ARG A 58 1.41 2.76 -3.81
CA ARG A 58 2.36 3.87 -3.95
C ARG A 58 2.23 4.54 -5.33
N ARG A 59 2.08 3.78 -6.41
CA ARG A 59 1.82 4.29 -7.77
C ARG A 59 0.49 5.05 -7.84
N ALA A 60 -0.60 4.44 -7.36
CA ALA A 60 -1.92 5.09 -7.33
C ALA A 60 -1.93 6.41 -6.54
N SER A 61 -1.22 6.45 -5.41
CA SER A 61 -1.08 7.66 -4.58
C SER A 61 -0.19 8.72 -5.26
N GLY A 62 0.90 8.29 -5.92
CA GLY A 62 1.79 9.16 -6.68
C GLY A 62 1.12 9.80 -7.90
N ASP A 63 0.28 9.05 -8.60
CA ASP A 63 -0.50 9.56 -9.74
C ASP A 63 -1.53 10.57 -9.26
N MET A 64 -2.23 10.30 -8.15
CA MET A 64 -3.17 11.25 -7.54
C MET A 64 -2.48 12.56 -7.13
N LEU A 65 -1.28 12.48 -6.53
CA LEU A 65 -0.47 13.66 -6.19
C LEU A 65 -0.06 14.46 -7.42
N THR A 66 0.39 13.78 -8.48
CA THR A 66 0.79 14.44 -9.74
C THR A 66 -0.35 15.24 -10.34
N ARG A 67 -1.55 14.64 -10.42
CA ARG A 67 -2.75 15.32 -10.93
C ARG A 67 -3.16 16.52 -10.05
N GLY A 68 -3.01 16.38 -8.74
CA GLY A 68 -3.31 17.44 -7.78
C GLY A 68 -2.39 18.64 -7.97
N ILE A 69 -1.09 18.39 -8.15
CA ILE A 69 -0.08 19.40 -8.45
C ILE A 69 -0.40 20.11 -9.77
N ASP A 70 -0.76 19.39 -10.84
CA ASP A 70 -1.13 20.00 -12.12
C ASP A 70 -2.34 20.94 -12.01
N LYS A 71 -3.33 20.58 -11.18
CA LYS A 71 -4.48 21.44 -10.90
C LYS A 71 -4.09 22.68 -10.09
N LEU A 72 -3.16 22.53 -9.14
CA LEU A 72 -2.65 23.65 -8.36
C LEU A 72 -1.89 24.63 -9.25
N PHE A 73 -1.05 24.17 -10.18
CA PHE A 73 -0.37 25.04 -11.15
C PHE A 73 -1.36 25.86 -11.98
N LYS A 74 -2.41 25.23 -12.50
CA LYS A 74 -3.48 25.95 -13.22
C LYS A 74 -4.21 26.98 -12.34
N ALA A 75 -4.45 26.64 -11.07
CA ALA A 75 -5.08 27.58 -10.13
C ALA A 75 -4.16 28.76 -9.79
N MET A 76 -2.84 28.54 -9.72
CA MET A 76 -1.84 29.58 -9.51
C MET A 76 -1.79 30.56 -10.67
N GLU A 77 -1.82 30.08 -11.93
CA GLU A 77 -1.90 30.95 -13.11
C GLU A 77 -3.14 31.87 -13.06
N VAL A 78 -4.29 31.33 -12.65
CA VAL A 78 -5.53 32.12 -12.50
C VAL A 78 -5.41 33.15 -11.37
N ALA A 79 -4.84 32.76 -10.22
CA ALA A 79 -4.65 33.67 -9.08
C ALA A 79 -3.67 34.81 -9.43
N GLU A 80 -2.59 34.50 -10.15
CA GLU A 80 -1.62 35.47 -10.65
C GLU A 80 -2.26 36.48 -11.60
N GLN A 81 -3.04 36.00 -12.59
CA GLN A 81 -3.75 36.87 -13.54
C GLN A 81 -4.75 37.81 -12.85
N ARG A 82 -5.33 37.39 -11.73
CA ARG A 82 -6.27 38.19 -10.93
C ARG A 82 -5.60 39.12 -9.92
N GLY A 83 -4.28 39.06 -9.77
CA GLY A 83 -3.55 39.80 -8.76
C GLY A 83 -3.84 39.34 -7.33
N GLU A 84 -4.37 38.13 -7.15
CA GLU A 84 -4.68 37.56 -5.83
C GLU A 84 -3.41 36.99 -5.17
N LEU A 85 -2.48 37.88 -4.80
CA LEU A 85 -1.14 37.50 -4.32
C LEU A 85 -1.17 36.60 -3.07
N ARG A 86 -2.17 36.80 -2.18
CA ARG A 86 -2.35 35.95 -1.00
C ARG A 86 -2.79 34.54 -1.38
N THR A 87 -3.78 34.42 -2.26
CA THR A 87 -4.24 33.13 -2.80
C THR A 87 -3.10 32.42 -3.50
N LEU A 88 -2.31 33.14 -4.31
CA LEU A 88 -1.14 32.61 -4.99
C LEU A 88 -0.12 32.04 -3.98
N ALA A 89 0.24 32.79 -2.94
CA ALA A 89 1.18 32.32 -1.92
C ALA A 89 0.69 31.06 -1.18
N GLU A 90 -0.61 30.99 -0.87
CA GLU A 90 -1.22 29.82 -0.24
C GLU A 90 -1.17 28.59 -1.17
N LEU A 91 -1.47 28.77 -2.46
CA LEU A 91 -1.41 27.70 -3.46
C LEU A 91 0.03 27.19 -3.71
N VAL A 92 1.01 28.10 -3.78
CA VAL A 92 2.44 27.77 -3.91
C VAL A 92 2.91 26.89 -2.76
N LYS A 93 2.52 27.23 -1.53
CA LYS A 93 2.88 26.44 -0.34
C LYS A 93 2.34 25.00 -0.43
N VAL A 94 1.08 24.84 -0.84
CA VAL A 94 0.46 23.52 -1.01
C VAL A 94 1.13 22.74 -2.15
N ALA A 95 1.51 23.40 -3.24
CA ALA A 95 2.21 22.76 -4.35
C ALA A 95 3.58 22.19 -3.91
N PHE A 96 4.36 22.96 -3.14
CA PHE A 96 5.65 22.46 -2.62
C PHE A 96 5.50 21.29 -1.64
N ASP A 97 4.50 21.34 -0.75
CA ASP A 97 4.18 20.21 0.14
C ASP A 97 3.78 18.95 -0.66
N GLY A 98 3.02 19.10 -1.75
CA GLY A 98 2.70 18.01 -2.66
C GLY A 98 3.91 17.42 -3.37
N ILE A 99 4.84 18.27 -3.83
CA ILE A 99 6.09 17.86 -4.48
C ILE A 99 6.98 17.08 -3.50
N ASP A 100 7.13 17.58 -2.28
CA ASP A 100 7.88 16.93 -1.20
C ASP A 100 7.35 15.51 -0.90
N LYS A 101 6.03 15.40 -0.73
CA LYS A 101 5.38 14.09 -0.50
C LYS A 101 5.56 13.14 -1.67
N ARG A 102 5.50 13.64 -2.91
CA ARG A 102 5.75 12.82 -4.10
C ARG A 102 7.19 12.32 -4.14
N ALA A 103 8.16 13.17 -3.84
CA ALA A 103 9.57 12.83 -3.80
C ALA A 103 9.85 11.74 -2.74
N LYS A 104 9.24 11.86 -1.55
CA LYS A 104 9.30 10.84 -0.50
C LYS A 104 8.71 9.50 -0.94
N LEU A 105 7.53 9.52 -1.58
CA LEU A 105 6.91 8.30 -2.09
C LEU A 105 7.75 7.61 -3.17
N ARG A 106 8.43 8.37 -4.01
CA ARG A 106 9.30 7.84 -5.07
C ARG A 106 10.69 7.40 -4.56
N GLY A 107 10.98 7.61 -3.28
CA GLY A 107 12.28 7.31 -2.71
C GLY A 107 13.38 8.29 -3.12
N GLU A 108 13.04 9.45 -3.71
CA GLU A 108 14.00 10.50 -4.08
C GLU A 108 14.71 11.09 -2.84
N TRP A 109 14.12 10.89 -1.64
CA TRP A 109 14.69 11.28 -0.34
C TRP A 109 15.61 10.22 0.28
N VAL A 110 15.71 9.03 -0.32
CA VAL A 110 16.52 7.95 0.23
C VAL A 110 17.97 8.16 -0.21
N ALA A 111 18.83 8.51 0.75
CA ALA A 111 20.26 8.78 0.48
C ALA A 111 21.01 7.55 -0.05
N VAL A 112 20.63 6.34 0.40
CA VAL A 112 21.17 5.07 -0.08
C VAL A 112 20.01 4.08 -0.27
N PRO A 113 19.66 3.70 -1.52
CA PRO A 113 18.60 2.72 -1.78
C PRO A 113 18.94 1.40 -1.10
N THR A 114 18.12 0.96 -0.14
CA THR A 114 18.29 -0.35 0.49
C THR A 114 17.31 -1.32 -0.16
N GLN A 115 17.80 -2.16 -1.05
CA GLN A 115 17.05 -3.29 -1.58
C GLN A 115 17.30 -4.51 -0.69
N VAL A 116 16.26 -5.02 -0.04
CA VAL A 116 16.33 -6.22 0.78
C VAL A 116 15.79 -7.38 -0.05
N ASP A 117 16.69 -8.10 -0.72
CA ASP A 117 16.34 -9.33 -1.43
C ASP A 117 16.24 -10.48 -0.41
N VAL A 118 15.01 -10.80 0.01
CA VAL A 118 14.76 -11.91 0.93
C VAL A 118 14.77 -13.22 0.16
N THR A 119 15.88 -13.96 0.26
CA THR A 119 15.93 -15.35 -0.20
C THR A 119 15.51 -16.26 0.94
N VAL A 120 14.33 -16.86 0.84
CA VAL A 120 13.88 -17.89 1.78
C VAL A 120 14.56 -19.21 1.38
N THR A 121 15.65 -19.55 2.06
CA THR A 121 16.43 -20.76 1.77
C THR A 121 15.91 -22.00 2.47
N GLN A 122 15.05 -21.84 3.49
CA GLN A 122 14.52 -22.95 4.27
C GLN A 122 13.05 -23.19 3.93
N THR A 123 12.73 -24.43 3.62
CA THR A 123 11.37 -24.92 3.55
C THR A 123 10.78 -25.04 4.97
N MET A 124 9.45 -24.98 5.08
CA MET A 124 8.76 -25.13 6.37
C MET A 124 9.16 -26.42 7.10
N THR A 125 9.44 -27.49 6.35
CA THR A 125 9.90 -28.78 6.87
C THR A 125 11.29 -28.72 7.50
N GLU A 126 12.20 -27.95 6.90
CA GLU A 126 13.56 -27.74 7.44
C GLU A 126 13.51 -26.91 8.72
N ILE A 127 12.67 -25.88 8.77
CA ILE A 127 12.43 -25.08 9.99
C ILE A 127 11.91 -25.97 11.12
N LEU A 128 10.94 -26.84 10.84
CA LEU A 128 10.38 -27.75 11.84
C LEU A 128 11.40 -28.77 12.35
N THR A 129 12.25 -29.27 11.46
CA THR A 129 13.28 -30.27 11.81
C THR A 129 14.39 -29.64 12.67
N ASP A 130 14.87 -28.45 12.30
CA ASP A 130 15.85 -27.68 13.08
C ASP A 130 15.27 -27.28 14.45
N THR A 131 14.02 -26.80 14.49
CA THR A 131 13.36 -26.43 15.75
C THR A 131 13.21 -27.64 16.68
N ARG A 132 12.84 -28.81 16.13
CA ARG A 132 12.73 -30.05 16.91
C ARG A 132 14.07 -30.46 17.52
N ALA A 133 15.15 -30.40 16.74
CA ALA A 133 16.49 -30.74 17.22
C ALA A 133 16.92 -29.82 18.37
N ARG A 134 16.73 -28.50 18.22
CA ARG A 134 17.06 -27.52 19.26
C ARG A 134 16.24 -27.70 20.54
N LEU A 135 14.98 -28.10 20.43
CA LEU A 135 14.13 -28.37 21.60
C LEU A 135 14.56 -29.63 22.34
N LEU A 136 14.98 -30.69 21.62
CA LEU A 136 15.50 -31.91 22.25
C LEU A 136 16.83 -31.64 22.97
N ASP A 137 17.74 -30.89 22.34
CA ASP A 137 19.01 -30.49 22.98
C ASP A 137 18.78 -29.65 24.25
N ALA A 138 17.76 -28.77 24.24
CA ALA A 138 17.42 -27.97 25.41
C ALA A 138 16.85 -28.81 26.56
N ILE A 139 16.04 -29.84 26.25
CA ILE A 139 15.49 -30.77 27.24
C ILE A 139 16.60 -31.66 27.82
N ASP A 140 17.51 -32.17 26.97
CA ASP A 140 18.63 -33.00 27.42
C ASP A 140 19.65 -32.20 28.25
N ALA A 141 19.77 -30.89 28.02
CA ALA A 141 20.58 -29.99 28.84
C ALA A 141 19.94 -29.67 30.21
N GLU A 142 18.62 -29.82 30.34
CA GLU A 142 17.89 -29.60 31.59
C GLU A 142 17.96 -30.87 32.47
N VAL A 143 19.12 -31.10 33.10
CA VAL A 143 19.28 -32.17 34.10
C VAL A 143 18.48 -31.80 35.35
N VAL A 144 17.32 -32.45 35.54
CA VAL A 144 16.58 -32.42 36.80
C VAL A 144 17.28 -33.37 37.79
N GLU A 145 18.01 -32.83 38.76
CA GLU A 145 18.51 -33.61 39.90
C GLU A 145 17.31 -34.12 40.72
N LEU A 146 16.98 -35.40 40.54
CA LEU A 146 15.99 -36.06 41.39
C LEU A 146 16.54 -36.14 42.82
N PRO A 147 15.81 -35.67 43.85
CA PRO A 147 16.29 -35.69 45.22
C PRO A 147 16.57 -37.14 45.64
N ALA A 148 17.80 -37.38 46.10
CA ALA A 148 18.25 -38.69 46.55
C ALA A 148 17.26 -39.28 47.57
N GLU A 149 16.73 -40.46 47.27
CA GLU A 149 15.87 -41.19 48.19
C GLU A 149 16.61 -41.37 49.53
N ARG A 150 16.02 -40.83 50.60
CA ARG A 150 16.47 -41.12 51.96
C ARG A 150 16.33 -42.62 52.19
N SER A 151 17.47 -43.31 52.20
CA SER A 151 17.62 -44.59 52.89
C SER A 151 17.44 -44.30 54.39
N GLU A 152 16.22 -44.51 54.90
CA GLU A 152 15.99 -44.65 56.34
C GLU A 152 16.13 -46.12 56.73
N ALA A 153 16.76 -46.31 57.89
CA ALA A 153 17.36 -47.51 58.44
C ALA A 153 16.37 -48.51 59.05
#